data_AF-A0A7C3JKQ5-F1
#
_entry.id   AF-A0A7C3JKQ5-F1
#
_cell.length_a   1.000
_cell.length_b   1.000
_cell.length_c   1.000
_cell.angle_alpha   90.00
_cell.angle_beta   90.00
_cell.angle_gamma   90.00
#
_symmetry.space_group_name_H-M   'P 1'
#
loop_
_entity.id
_entity.type
_entity.pdbx_description
1 polymer ?
#
loop_
_entity_poly.entity_id
_entity_poly.type
_entity_poly.pdbx_seq_one_letter_code
_entity_poly.pdbx_strand_id
1 'polypeptide(L)'
;MKTRVWFLLLVTALTVCTALSFAQEQAPAPVFKDGDTWKFNRIVKGRASSSERFTGTYDLVFSQGQIKVYEINDDKRTEMDVKSEGPGSGLLSLIGIVEERPILKFPLSVGQKWNYEFLNRPAGAREESKYFVEIAVTGIEEVTTRAGSFKAFKLIRNQQRRAAGRQVRWISTTTTYFYSSETKSIVKLISVSDEGSASQETELLKYTPGN
;
A
#
# COMPACT_ATOMS: atom_id res chain seq x y z
N MET A 1 -0.96 -64.44 -57.97
CA MET A 1 -0.10 -63.35 -57.46
C MET A 1 -0.92 -62.48 -56.53
N LYS A 2 -0.43 -62.30 -55.31
CA LYS A 2 -1.09 -61.63 -54.18
C LYS A 2 -0.60 -60.18 -54.11
N THR A 3 -1.48 -59.23 -53.80
CA THR A 3 -1.13 -58.05 -52.99
C THR A 3 -2.40 -57.51 -52.34
N ARG A 4 -2.52 -57.71 -51.02
CA ARG A 4 -3.53 -57.05 -50.17
C ARG A 4 -2.84 -55.88 -49.50
N VAL A 5 -3.35 -54.68 -49.74
CA VAL A 5 -2.88 -53.43 -49.11
C VAL A 5 -3.54 -53.33 -47.73
N TRP A 6 -2.71 -53.30 -46.68
CA TRP A 6 -3.13 -53.05 -45.31
C TRP A 6 -3.17 -51.54 -45.05
N PHE A 7 -4.35 -51.01 -44.72
CA PHE A 7 -4.50 -49.65 -44.21
C PHE A 7 -4.09 -49.64 -42.74
N LEU A 8 -2.97 -48.98 -42.45
CA LEU A 8 -2.52 -48.67 -41.08
C LEU A 8 -3.28 -47.44 -40.59
N LEU A 9 -4.18 -47.64 -39.64
CA LEU A 9 -4.93 -46.58 -38.96
C LEU A 9 -4.07 -46.07 -37.79
N LEU A 10 -3.42 -44.93 -38.00
CA LEU A 10 -2.62 -44.25 -36.97
C LEU A 10 -3.59 -43.43 -36.09
N VAL A 11 -3.89 -43.94 -34.90
CA VAL A 11 -4.67 -43.20 -33.89
C VAL A 11 -3.70 -42.33 -33.09
N THR A 12 -3.60 -41.06 -33.45
CA THR A 12 -2.82 -40.07 -32.71
C THR A 12 -3.65 -39.60 -31.50
N ALA A 13 -3.33 -40.11 -30.31
CA ALA A 13 -3.91 -39.61 -29.06
C ALA A 13 -3.35 -38.21 -28.77
N LEU A 14 -4.15 -37.16 -29.03
CA LEU A 14 -3.85 -35.80 -28.60
C LEU A 14 -4.06 -35.70 -27.08
N THR A 15 -2.98 -35.81 -26.31
CA THR A 15 -2.99 -35.46 -24.89
C THR A 15 -3.05 -33.94 -24.78
N VAL A 16 -4.27 -33.40 -24.64
CA VAL A 16 -4.47 -31.99 -24.30
C VAL A 16 -4.03 -31.80 -22.85
N CYS A 17 -2.77 -31.43 -22.65
CA CYS A 17 -2.33 -30.84 -21.38
C CYS A 17 -3.07 -29.52 -21.22
N THR A 18 -4.20 -29.53 -20.51
CA THR A 18 -4.76 -28.32 -19.91
C THR A 18 -3.74 -27.84 -18.89
N ALA A 19 -2.81 -26.99 -19.34
CA ALA A 19 -2.02 -26.18 -18.45
C ALA A 19 -3.03 -25.32 -17.68
N LEU A 20 -3.32 -25.72 -16.44
CA LEU A 20 -3.84 -24.80 -15.44
C LEU A 20 -2.78 -23.71 -15.32
N SER A 21 -2.92 -22.66 -16.13
CA SER A 21 -2.32 -21.37 -15.81
C SER A 21 -2.90 -21.02 -14.46
N PHE A 22 -2.15 -21.33 -13.40
CA PHE A 22 -2.31 -20.67 -12.13
C PHE A 22 -1.99 -19.21 -12.42
N ALA A 23 -3.00 -18.48 -12.90
CA ALA A 23 -2.97 -17.05 -12.97
C ALA A 23 -2.72 -16.60 -11.53
N GLN A 24 -1.47 -16.29 -11.22
CA GLN A 24 -1.07 -15.83 -9.92
C GLN A 24 -1.94 -14.61 -9.62
N GLU A 25 -2.57 -14.57 -8.45
CA GLU A 25 -3.49 -13.50 -8.11
C GLU A 25 -2.76 -12.15 -8.16
N GLN A 26 -3.33 -11.21 -8.94
CA GLN A 26 -2.79 -9.86 -9.11
C GLN A 26 -3.87 -8.82 -8.84
N ALA A 27 -3.49 -7.69 -8.27
CA ALA A 27 -4.33 -6.50 -8.23
C ALA A 27 -3.83 -5.47 -9.25
N PRO A 28 -4.67 -5.01 -10.20
CA PRO A 28 -4.32 -3.89 -11.07
C PRO A 28 -4.27 -2.58 -10.28
N ALA A 29 -3.76 -1.52 -10.92
CA ALA A 29 -3.86 -0.17 -10.36
C ALA A 29 -5.33 0.21 -10.11
N PRO A 30 -5.63 0.91 -9.01
CA PRO A 30 -7.01 1.30 -8.71
C PRO A 30 -7.52 2.30 -9.75
N VAL A 31 -8.76 2.14 -10.17
CA VAL A 31 -9.51 3.13 -10.96
C VAL A 31 -10.55 3.75 -10.03
N PHE A 32 -10.37 5.01 -9.70
CA PHE A 32 -11.30 5.74 -8.84
C PHE A 32 -12.52 6.21 -9.61
N LYS A 33 -13.65 6.27 -8.90
CA LYS A 33 -14.92 6.80 -9.40
C LYS A 33 -15.32 8.00 -8.56
N ASP A 34 -15.95 8.97 -9.21
CA ASP A 34 -16.51 10.12 -8.50
C ASP A 34 -17.48 9.64 -7.42
N GLY A 35 -17.29 10.12 -6.20
CA GLY A 35 -18.03 9.68 -5.02
C GLY A 35 -17.40 8.51 -4.26
N ASP A 36 -16.28 7.93 -4.73
CA ASP A 36 -15.50 7.01 -3.88
C ASP A 36 -15.07 7.75 -2.61
N THR A 37 -15.37 7.19 -1.45
CA THR A 37 -15.00 7.76 -0.15
C THR A 37 -14.37 6.74 0.78
N TRP A 38 -13.37 7.19 1.53
CA TRP A 38 -12.67 6.39 2.54
C TRP A 38 -12.61 7.16 3.84
N LYS A 39 -12.96 6.50 4.93
CA LYS A 39 -12.78 7.01 6.29
C LYS A 39 -11.70 6.21 6.98
N PHE A 40 -10.64 6.86 7.41
CA PHE A 40 -9.52 6.24 8.13
C PHE A 40 -9.43 6.76 9.56
N ASN A 41 -9.02 5.88 10.48
CA ASN A 41 -8.53 6.29 11.78
C ASN A 41 -7.02 6.09 11.81
N ARG A 42 -6.27 7.11 12.22
CA ARG A 42 -4.82 7.06 12.35
C ARG A 42 -4.44 7.38 13.79
N ILE A 43 -3.58 6.54 14.35
CA ILE A 43 -3.05 6.70 15.71
C ILE A 43 -1.53 6.71 15.61
N VAL A 44 -0.90 7.81 16.01
CA VAL A 44 0.55 7.94 16.10
C VAL A 44 0.93 8.09 17.57
N LYS A 45 1.82 7.22 18.05
CA LYS A 45 2.37 7.26 19.41
C LYS A 45 3.86 7.61 19.34
N GLY A 46 4.35 8.34 20.34
CA GLY A 46 5.77 8.69 20.47
C GLY A 46 6.14 10.10 20.02
N ARG A 47 7.44 10.43 20.07
CA ARG A 47 7.97 11.71 19.55
C ARG A 47 8.03 11.66 18.02
N ALA A 48 6.88 11.74 17.38
CA ALA A 48 6.83 12.03 15.95
C ALA A 48 7.34 13.47 15.71
N SER A 49 8.17 13.64 14.68
CA SER A 49 8.51 14.95 14.14
C SER A 49 7.21 15.75 13.91
N SER A 50 7.23 17.06 14.18
CA SER A 50 6.06 17.95 14.07
C SER A 50 5.31 17.88 12.73
N SER A 51 5.94 17.33 11.69
CA SER A 51 5.38 17.08 10.36
C SER A 51 4.46 15.84 10.24
N GLU A 52 4.29 15.03 11.30
CA GLU A 52 3.51 13.77 11.28
C GLU A 52 2.43 13.71 12.38
N ARG A 53 1.90 14.86 12.81
CA ARG A 53 0.91 15.02 13.91
C ARG A 53 -0.51 14.50 13.65
N PHE A 54 -0.70 13.53 12.77
CA PHE A 54 -2.04 13.17 12.28
C PHE A 54 -2.66 12.01 13.05
N THR A 55 -2.77 12.13 14.38
CA THR A 55 -3.68 11.26 15.12
C THR A 55 -5.08 11.83 14.98
N GLY A 56 -6.00 11.06 14.39
CA GLY A 56 -7.35 11.53 14.14
C GLY A 56 -8.10 10.65 13.15
N THR A 57 -9.31 11.10 12.82
CA THR A 57 -10.14 10.50 11.78
C THR A 57 -10.11 11.36 10.54
N TYR A 58 -9.96 10.73 9.37
CA TYR A 58 -9.81 11.41 8.09
C TYR A 58 -10.79 10.85 7.06
N ASP A 59 -11.44 11.73 6.32
CA ASP A 59 -12.22 11.38 5.13
C ASP A 59 -11.44 11.77 3.88
N LEU A 60 -11.27 10.81 2.97
CA LEU A 60 -10.78 11.03 1.61
C LEU A 60 -11.97 10.87 0.67
N VAL A 61 -12.13 11.81 -0.26
CA VAL A 61 -13.21 11.80 -1.24
C VAL A 61 -12.65 12.03 -2.63
N PHE A 62 -12.89 11.10 -3.55
CA PHE A 62 -12.60 11.31 -4.96
C PHE A 62 -13.78 12.03 -5.61
N SER A 63 -13.53 13.20 -6.19
CA SER A 63 -14.55 14.00 -6.87
C SER A 63 -13.89 14.86 -7.93
N GLN A 64 -14.47 14.89 -9.13
CA GLN A 64 -14.00 15.70 -10.25
C GLN A 64 -12.52 15.42 -10.59
N GLY A 65 -12.11 14.15 -10.50
CA GLY A 65 -10.74 13.74 -10.81
C GLY A 65 -9.70 14.07 -9.73
N GLN A 66 -10.12 14.57 -8.57
CA GLN A 66 -9.21 14.97 -7.48
C GLN A 66 -9.60 14.30 -6.17
N ILE A 67 -8.60 14.08 -5.29
CA ILE A 67 -8.84 13.65 -3.92
C ILE A 67 -8.89 14.88 -3.02
N LYS A 68 -10.01 15.03 -2.32
CA LYS A 68 -10.15 15.98 -1.22
C LYS A 68 -9.97 15.25 0.10
N VAL A 69 -9.19 15.83 0.99
CA VAL A 69 -8.88 15.26 2.31
C VAL A 69 -9.51 16.13 3.38
N TYR A 70 -10.15 15.49 4.34
CA TYR A 70 -10.81 16.17 5.45
C TYR A 70 -10.38 15.56 6.77
N GLU A 71 -10.09 16.40 7.76
CA GLU A 71 -9.95 15.98 9.15
C GLU A 71 -11.31 16.09 9.86
N ILE A 72 -11.63 15.07 10.66
CA ILE A 72 -12.86 14.99 11.44
C ILE A 72 -12.53 15.16 12.92
N ASN A 73 -12.98 16.26 13.51
CA ASN A 73 -12.84 16.58 14.93
C ASN A 73 -14.22 16.92 15.50
N ASP A 74 -14.72 16.18 16.50
CA ASP A 74 -16.02 16.41 17.15
C ASP A 74 -17.17 16.64 16.14
N ASP A 75 -17.30 15.73 15.16
CA ASP A 75 -18.26 15.78 14.04
C ASP A 75 -18.10 16.97 13.07
N LYS A 76 -17.13 17.86 13.30
CA LYS A 76 -16.77 18.92 12.36
C LYS A 76 -15.79 18.39 11.32
N ARG A 77 -16.16 18.57 10.05
CA ARG A 77 -15.33 18.23 8.88
C ARG A 77 -14.56 19.46 8.40
N THR A 78 -13.24 19.39 8.42
CA THR A 78 -12.35 20.49 7.98
C THR A 78 -11.50 20.05 6.80
N GLU A 79 -11.59 20.75 5.68
CA GLU A 79 -10.80 20.44 4.48
C GLU A 79 -9.31 20.76 4.70
N MET A 80 -8.44 19.86 4.25
CA MET A 80 -6.99 19.99 4.35
C MET A 80 -6.40 20.27 2.96
N ASP A 81 -5.50 21.25 2.85
CA ASP A 81 -4.67 21.45 1.65
C ASP A 81 -3.57 20.38 1.61
N VAL A 82 -3.89 19.20 1.09
CA VAL A 82 -2.95 18.08 0.96
C VAL A 82 -2.39 18.04 -0.45
N LYS A 83 -1.09 18.28 -0.55
CA LYS A 83 -0.31 18.14 -1.80
C LYS A 83 0.48 16.85 -1.80
N SER A 84 0.87 16.37 -2.98
CA SER A 84 1.71 15.17 -3.15
C SER A 84 3.02 15.26 -2.35
N GLU A 85 3.58 16.46 -2.27
CA GLU A 85 4.73 16.80 -1.44
C GLU A 85 4.31 17.75 -0.31
N GLY A 86 4.00 17.23 0.87
CA GLY A 86 3.65 18.07 2.01
C GLY A 86 3.04 17.34 3.20
N PRO A 87 2.69 18.08 4.27
CA PRO A 87 1.90 17.55 5.38
C PRO A 87 0.62 16.88 4.85
N GLY A 88 0.33 15.67 5.31
CA GLY A 88 -0.84 14.91 4.88
C GLY A 88 -0.64 14.02 3.64
N SER A 89 0.49 14.10 2.92
CA SER A 89 0.74 13.23 1.75
C SER A 89 0.71 11.73 2.11
N GLY A 90 1.04 11.38 3.36
CA GLY A 90 0.87 10.03 3.89
C GLY A 90 -0.58 9.52 3.85
N LEU A 91 -1.59 10.39 3.88
CA LEU A 91 -2.99 10.00 3.71
C LEU A 91 -3.28 9.58 2.26
N LEU A 92 -2.76 10.31 1.27
CA LEU A 92 -2.90 9.95 -0.15
C LEU A 92 -2.24 8.59 -0.47
N SER A 93 -1.17 8.27 0.26
CA SER A 93 -0.51 6.97 0.16
C SER A 93 -1.42 5.80 0.51
N LEU A 94 -2.41 6.00 1.39
CA LEU A 94 -3.37 4.96 1.78
C LEU A 94 -4.23 4.48 0.61
N ILE A 95 -4.36 5.28 -0.45
CA ILE A 95 -5.09 4.90 -1.68
C ILE A 95 -4.14 4.74 -2.88
N GLY A 96 -2.83 4.72 -2.65
CA GLY A 96 -1.83 4.50 -3.70
C GLY A 96 -1.55 5.70 -4.60
N ILE A 97 -1.91 6.92 -4.18
CA ILE A 97 -1.62 8.15 -4.92
C ILE A 97 -0.36 8.81 -4.36
N VAL A 98 0.80 8.23 -4.67
CA VAL A 98 2.13 8.84 -4.43
C VAL A 98 3.09 8.40 -5.53
N GLU A 99 3.46 9.32 -6.41
CA GLU A 99 4.33 9.01 -7.58
C GLU A 99 5.80 8.86 -7.19
N GLU A 100 6.32 9.72 -6.30
CA GLU A 100 7.76 9.80 -6.03
C GLU A 100 8.29 8.74 -5.07
N ARG A 101 7.41 8.21 -4.21
CA ARG A 101 7.75 7.25 -3.16
C ARG A 101 6.77 6.09 -3.25
N PRO A 102 6.93 5.22 -4.27
CA PRO A 102 5.92 4.22 -4.58
C PRO A 102 5.87 3.17 -3.48
N ILE A 103 4.95 3.34 -2.53
CA ILE A 103 4.65 2.33 -1.51
C ILE A 103 3.79 1.20 -2.07
N LEU A 104 3.20 1.39 -3.26
CA LEU A 104 2.50 0.37 -4.03
C LEU A 104 3.02 0.42 -5.47
N LYS A 105 3.31 -0.75 -6.05
CA LYS A 105 3.77 -0.87 -7.44
C LYS A 105 2.85 -1.81 -8.20
N PHE A 106 1.91 -1.25 -8.92
CA PHE A 106 0.92 -2.03 -9.67
C PHE A 106 1.48 -2.57 -11.00
N PRO A 107 0.98 -3.72 -11.48
CA PRO A 107 0.08 -4.63 -10.76
C PRO A 107 0.78 -5.27 -9.55
N LEU A 108 0.06 -5.41 -8.44
CA LEU A 108 0.57 -6.07 -7.24
C LEU A 108 0.47 -7.57 -7.40
N SER A 109 1.54 -8.28 -7.07
CA SER A 109 1.57 -9.75 -7.09
C SER A 109 2.44 -10.29 -5.95
N VAL A 110 2.09 -11.45 -5.41
CA VAL A 110 2.88 -12.10 -4.34
C VAL A 110 4.30 -12.39 -4.85
N GLY A 111 5.31 -12.07 -4.05
CA GLY A 111 6.73 -12.23 -4.40
C GLY A 111 7.34 -11.02 -5.10
N GLN A 112 6.54 -10.02 -5.49
CA GLN A 112 7.05 -8.76 -6.02
C GLN A 112 7.86 -8.02 -4.94
N LYS A 113 9.00 -7.44 -5.35
CA LYS A 113 9.89 -6.66 -4.49
C LYS A 113 10.41 -5.43 -5.22
N TRP A 114 10.64 -4.35 -4.49
CA TRP A 114 11.30 -3.17 -5.00
C TRP A 114 11.95 -2.38 -3.87
N ASN A 115 12.90 -1.53 -4.23
CA ASN A 115 13.62 -0.67 -3.32
C ASN A 115 13.76 0.73 -3.92
N TYR A 116 13.91 1.73 -3.07
CA TYR A 116 14.19 3.09 -3.48
C TYR A 116 14.92 3.85 -2.36
N GLU A 117 15.54 4.95 -2.72
CA GLU A 117 16.24 5.85 -1.80
C GLU A 117 15.67 7.25 -1.94
N PHE A 118 15.63 7.99 -0.84
CA PHE A 118 15.25 9.40 -0.89
C PHE A 118 15.93 10.20 0.22
N LEU A 119 16.02 11.50 -0.01
CA LEU A 119 16.48 12.46 0.98
C LEU A 119 15.24 13.08 1.64
N ASN A 120 15.28 13.26 2.95
CA ASN A 120 14.23 13.98 3.67
C ASN A 120 14.87 14.91 4.69
N ARG A 121 14.45 16.17 4.65
CA ARG A 121 14.81 17.21 5.61
C ARG A 121 13.59 17.52 6.46
N PRO A 122 13.47 16.95 7.66
CA PRO A 122 12.40 17.32 8.57
C PRO A 122 12.40 18.83 8.83
N ALA A 123 11.23 19.42 9.03
CA ALA A 123 11.12 20.84 9.36
C ALA A 123 11.98 21.17 10.60
N GLY A 124 12.85 22.17 10.47
CA GLY A 124 13.79 22.57 11.52
C GLY A 124 15.09 21.76 11.60
N ALA A 125 15.26 20.72 10.79
CA ALA A 125 16.54 20.01 10.68
C ALA A 125 17.54 20.79 9.82
N ARG A 126 18.81 20.84 10.26
CA ARG A 126 19.90 21.48 9.50
C ARG A 126 20.39 20.65 8.31
N GLU A 127 20.26 19.33 8.41
CA GLU A 127 20.80 18.38 7.43
C GLU A 127 19.69 17.45 6.92
N GLU A 128 19.88 16.97 5.70
CA GLU A 128 19.02 15.91 5.13
C GLU A 128 19.44 14.56 5.68
N SER A 129 18.46 13.74 5.98
CA SER A 129 18.69 12.32 6.25
C SER A 129 18.45 11.52 4.99
N LYS A 130 19.41 10.65 4.64
CA LYS A 130 19.25 9.66 3.57
C LYS A 130 18.49 8.44 4.09
N TYR A 131 17.46 8.05 3.35
CA TYR A 131 16.61 6.90 3.64
C TYR A 131 16.81 5.83 2.57
N PHE A 132 16.87 4.58 3.01
CA PHE A 132 16.86 3.39 2.17
C PHE A 132 15.58 2.62 2.48
N VAL A 133 14.84 2.24 1.45
CA VAL A 133 13.55 1.55 1.60
C VAL A 133 13.56 0.30 0.76
N GLU A 134 13.14 -0.81 1.36
CA GLU A 134 12.83 -2.07 0.69
C GLU A 134 11.36 -2.42 0.96
N ILE A 135 10.64 -2.87 -0.06
CA ILE A 135 9.25 -3.33 0.04
C ILE A 135 9.14 -4.69 -0.63
N ALA A 136 8.41 -5.60 0.02
CA ALA A 136 8.07 -6.92 -0.52
C ALA A 136 6.58 -7.23 -0.32
N VAL A 137 5.93 -7.76 -1.36
CA VAL A 137 4.59 -8.35 -1.27
C VAL A 137 4.74 -9.80 -0.80
N THR A 138 4.42 -10.06 0.46
CA THR A 138 4.74 -11.34 1.11
C THR A 138 3.64 -12.37 1.03
N GLY A 139 2.40 -11.97 0.73
CA GLY A 139 1.28 -12.88 0.66
C GLY A 139 -0.06 -12.18 0.50
N ILE A 140 -1.13 -12.95 0.59
CA ILE A 140 -2.51 -12.48 0.63
C ILE A 140 -3.14 -13.03 1.90
N GLU A 141 -3.76 -12.16 2.69
CA GLU A 141 -4.38 -12.49 3.98
C GLU A 141 -5.78 -11.87 4.04
N GLU A 142 -6.68 -12.51 4.80
CA GLU A 142 -7.94 -11.88 5.18
C GLU A 142 -7.68 -10.91 6.34
N VAL A 143 -8.11 -9.66 6.17
CA VAL A 143 -7.91 -8.59 7.16
C VAL A 143 -9.27 -8.03 7.55
N THR A 144 -9.57 -8.10 8.84
CA THR A 144 -10.80 -7.52 9.41
C THR A 144 -10.50 -6.16 10.02
N THR A 145 -11.31 -5.18 9.62
CA THR A 145 -11.36 -3.82 10.19
C THR A 145 -12.80 -3.46 10.55
N ARG A 146 -13.01 -2.28 11.11
CA ARG A 146 -14.37 -1.73 11.31
C ARG A 146 -15.17 -1.56 10.02
N ALA A 147 -14.52 -1.47 8.86
CA ALA A 147 -15.19 -1.37 7.57
C ALA A 147 -15.68 -2.74 7.02
N GLY A 148 -15.20 -3.85 7.59
CA GLY A 148 -15.49 -5.21 7.11
C GLY A 148 -14.26 -6.10 7.09
N SER A 149 -14.40 -7.29 6.48
CA SER A 149 -13.30 -8.22 6.24
C SER A 149 -12.96 -8.22 4.75
N PHE A 150 -11.68 -8.12 4.44
CA PHE A 150 -11.19 -7.95 3.07
C PHE A 150 -10.07 -8.92 2.77
N LYS A 151 -10.07 -9.47 1.56
CA LYS A 151 -8.88 -10.13 1.03
C LYS A 151 -7.86 -9.04 0.64
N ALA A 152 -6.65 -9.12 1.19
CA ALA A 152 -5.67 -8.06 1.04
C ALA A 152 -4.25 -8.60 0.81
N PHE A 153 -3.50 -7.94 -0.07
CA PHE A 153 -2.07 -8.14 -0.25
C PHE A 153 -1.34 -7.60 0.96
N LYS A 154 -0.50 -8.43 1.58
CA LYS A 154 0.39 -8.03 2.68
C LYS A 154 1.71 -7.55 2.12
N LEU A 155 2.09 -6.34 2.47
CA LEU A 155 3.36 -5.72 2.13
C LEU A 155 4.17 -5.46 3.39
N ILE A 156 5.45 -5.82 3.36
CA ILE A 156 6.42 -5.47 4.39
C ILE A 156 7.37 -4.44 3.81
N ARG A 157 7.46 -3.29 4.47
CA ARG A 157 8.37 -2.19 4.16
C ARG A 157 9.40 -2.04 5.25
N ASN A 158 10.67 -2.24 4.91
CA ASN A 158 11.80 -1.98 5.78
C ASN A 158 12.42 -0.64 5.36
N GLN A 159 12.48 0.30 6.29
CA GLN A 159 13.12 1.60 6.08
C GLN A 159 14.31 1.74 7.01
N GLN A 160 15.45 2.15 6.47
CA GLN A 160 16.65 2.46 7.23
C GLN A 160 17.05 3.91 7.00
N ARG A 161 17.48 4.59 8.06
CA ARG A 161 18.11 5.90 7.97
C ARG A 161 19.35 5.96 8.85
N ARG A 162 20.30 6.80 8.45
CA ARG A 162 21.43 7.15 9.30
C ARG A 162 21.00 8.26 10.26
N ALA A 163 21.18 8.05 11.56
CA ALA A 163 21.00 9.12 12.54
C ALA A 163 22.13 10.15 12.42
N ALA A 164 21.78 11.44 12.48
CA ALA A 164 22.76 12.52 12.58
C ALA A 164 23.33 12.58 14.01
N GLY A 165 24.66 12.63 14.16
CA GLY A 165 25.32 12.68 15.47
C GLY A 165 26.77 12.21 15.47
N ARG A 166 27.44 12.29 16.64
CA ARG A 166 28.86 11.90 16.82
C ARG A 166 29.13 10.40 16.64
N GLN A 167 28.10 9.56 16.78
CA GLN A 167 28.19 8.11 16.60
C GLN A 167 27.21 7.69 15.50
N VAL A 168 27.70 6.92 14.53
CA VAL A 168 26.88 6.41 13.43
C VAL A 168 25.95 5.32 13.97
N ARG A 169 24.66 5.64 14.06
CA ARG A 169 23.61 4.67 14.40
C ARG A 169 22.64 4.55 13.22
N TRP A 170 22.34 3.32 12.83
CA TRP A 170 21.25 3.02 11.90
C TRP A 170 19.95 2.90 12.68
N ILE A 171 18.92 3.59 12.20
CA ILE A 171 17.57 3.50 12.74
C ILE A 171 16.72 2.81 11.68
N SER A 172 16.13 1.70 12.05
CA SER A 172 15.20 0.97 11.18
C SER A 172 13.75 1.18 11.62
N THR A 173 12.86 1.09 10.66
CA THR A 173 11.41 1.13 10.87
C THR A 173 10.78 0.11 9.94
N THR A 174 10.00 -0.79 10.51
CA THR A 174 9.26 -1.80 9.76
C THR A 174 7.81 -1.38 9.71
N THR A 175 7.26 -1.29 8.50
CA THR A 175 5.86 -1.00 8.26
C THR A 175 5.21 -2.16 7.54
N THR A 176 4.18 -2.75 8.14
CA THR A 176 3.32 -3.74 7.49
C THR A 176 2.05 -3.05 7.05
N TYR A 177 1.66 -3.19 5.79
CA TYR A 177 0.38 -2.69 5.31
C TYR A 177 -0.33 -3.69 4.41
N PHE A 178 -1.65 -3.60 4.41
CA PHE A 178 -2.55 -4.55 3.78
C PHE A 178 -3.39 -3.82 2.74
N TYR A 179 -3.12 -4.05 1.46
CA TYR A 179 -3.84 -3.43 0.35
C TYR A 179 -4.96 -4.34 -0.15
N SER A 180 -6.19 -3.83 -0.22
CA SER A 180 -7.32 -4.54 -0.84
C SER A 180 -7.75 -3.84 -2.13
N SER A 181 -7.88 -4.62 -3.21
CA SER A 181 -8.43 -4.14 -4.48
C SER A 181 -9.92 -3.81 -4.39
N GLU A 182 -10.66 -4.44 -3.47
CA GLU A 182 -12.10 -4.22 -3.25
C GLU A 182 -12.38 -2.79 -2.77
N THR A 183 -11.51 -2.28 -1.89
CA THR A 183 -11.59 -0.91 -1.36
C THR A 183 -10.63 0.05 -2.05
N LYS A 184 -9.81 -0.42 -3.00
CA LYS A 184 -8.79 0.39 -3.69
C LYS A 184 -7.83 1.10 -2.72
N SER A 185 -7.56 0.48 -1.57
CA SER A 185 -6.86 1.15 -0.47
C SER A 185 -6.11 0.19 0.45
N ILE A 186 -5.21 0.76 1.24
CA ILE A 186 -4.55 0.15 2.39
C ILE A 186 -5.56 0.11 3.54
N VAL A 187 -6.17 -1.05 3.77
CA VAL A 187 -7.20 -1.22 4.80
C VAL A 187 -6.63 -1.20 6.21
N LYS A 188 -5.36 -1.59 6.36
CA LYS A 188 -4.63 -1.56 7.63
C LYS A 188 -3.15 -1.29 7.41
N LEU A 189 -2.55 -0.47 8.28
CA LEU A 189 -1.12 -0.15 8.30
C LEU A 189 -0.64 -0.13 9.74
N ILE A 190 0.48 -0.80 10.00
CA ILE A 190 1.16 -0.82 11.31
C ILE A 190 2.63 -0.49 11.07
N SER A 191 3.16 0.51 11.76
CA SER A 191 4.57 0.90 11.72
C SER A 191 5.17 0.85 13.11
N VAL A 192 6.35 0.24 13.24
CA VAL A 192 7.10 0.13 14.48
C VAL A 192 8.55 0.53 14.21
N SER A 193 9.09 1.44 15.02
CA SER A 193 10.52 1.75 15.04
C SER A 193 11.26 0.80 15.98
N ASP A 194 12.45 0.35 15.58
CA ASP A 194 13.32 -0.51 16.40
C ASP A 194 13.74 0.15 17.73
N GLU A 195 13.69 1.48 17.81
CA GLU A 195 13.98 2.20 19.06
C GLU A 195 12.81 2.14 20.07
N GLY A 196 11.67 1.54 19.69
CA GLY A 196 10.44 1.48 20.51
C GLY A 196 9.81 2.85 20.78
N SER A 197 10.37 3.91 20.20
CA SER A 197 10.10 5.31 20.54
C SER A 197 8.92 5.90 19.77
N ALA A 198 8.52 5.28 18.66
CA ALA A 198 7.39 5.67 17.85
C ALA A 198 6.68 4.47 17.22
N SER A 199 5.36 4.52 17.20
CA SER A 199 4.52 3.58 16.44
C SER A 199 3.37 4.31 15.77
N GLN A 200 2.93 3.76 14.65
CA GLN A 200 1.77 4.24 13.92
C GLN A 200 0.85 3.07 13.63
N GLU A 201 -0.44 3.29 13.82
CA GLU A 201 -1.49 2.40 13.31
C GLU A 201 -2.45 3.22 12.46
N THR A 202 -2.93 2.63 11.37
CA THR A 202 -3.98 3.20 10.53
C THR A 202 -4.94 2.10 10.12
N GLU A 203 -6.23 2.37 10.20
CA GLU A 203 -7.29 1.40 9.92
C GLU A 203 -8.41 2.08 9.11
N LEU A 204 -8.90 1.38 8.09
CA LEU A 204 -10.10 1.76 7.35
C LEU A 204 -11.34 1.53 8.22
N LEU A 205 -12.05 2.62 8.52
CA LEU A 205 -13.31 2.62 9.26
C LEU A 205 -14.52 2.42 8.35
N LYS A 206 -14.48 2.98 7.14
CA LYS A 206 -15.57 2.87 6.16
C LYS A 206 -15.04 3.10 4.76
N TYR A 207 -15.54 2.34 3.79
CA TYR A 207 -15.42 2.64 2.37
C TYR A 207 -16.82 2.75 1.78
N THR A 208 -17.04 3.69 0.87
CA THR A 208 -18.28 3.79 0.10
C THR A 208 -17.91 4.00 -1.35
N PRO A 209 -18.22 3.05 -2.25
CA PRO A 209 -17.91 3.19 -3.66
C PRO A 209 -18.75 4.33 -4.27
N GLY A 210 -18.13 5.06 -5.18
CA GLY A 210 -18.80 6.02 -6.05
C GLY A 210 -19.68 5.32 -7.08
N ASN A 211 -20.66 6.07 -7.57
CA ASN A 211 -21.58 5.62 -8.63
C ASN A 211 -20.90 5.74 -10.00
#